data_AF-A0A843YMM1-F1
#
_entry.id   AF-A0A843YMM1-F1
#
_cell.length_a   1.000
_cell.length_b   1.000
_cell.length_c   1.000
_cell.angle_alpha   90.00
_cell.angle_beta   90.00
_cell.angle_gamma   90.00
#
_symmetry.space_group_name_H-M   'P 1'
#
loop_
_entity.id
_entity.type
_entity.pdbx_description
1 polymer ?
#
loop_
_entity_poly.entity_id
_entity_poly.type
_entity_poly.pdbx_seq_one_letter_code
_entity_poly.pdbx_strand_id
1 'polypeptide(L)' 'RDLGFSLEEVRGLLGLVDDRSRTCADVQLIAEDHLTDVQAKIADLRRIERVLSDTVARCTGDAAPECAVIDALLDA' A
#
# COMPACT_ATOMS: atom_id res chain seq x y z
N ARG A 1 -5.74 16.25 -4.05
CA ARG A 1 -5.36 15.13 -4.97
C ARG A 1 -4.86 13.97 -4.09
N ASP A 2 -5.65 13.60 -3.07
CA ASP A 2 -5.16 12.95 -1.85
C ASP A 2 -5.79 11.57 -1.60
N LEU A 3 -6.49 11.04 -2.60
CA LEU A 3 -7.24 9.79 -2.48
C LEU A 3 -6.47 8.56 -2.98
N GLY A 4 -5.22 8.70 -3.41
CA GLY A 4 -4.38 7.58 -3.80
C GLY A 4 -4.62 7.01 -5.20
N PHE A 5 -5.65 7.48 -5.92
CA PHE A 5 -5.89 7.07 -7.31
C PHE A 5 -4.68 7.35 -8.21
N SER A 6 -4.31 6.34 -8.98
CA SER A 6 -3.39 6.46 -10.10
C SER A 6 -3.94 7.41 -11.16
N LEU A 7 -3.05 7.92 -12.02
CA LEU A 7 -3.45 8.79 -13.13
C LEU A 7 -4.43 8.09 -14.08
N GLU A 8 -4.32 6.77 -14.24
CA GLU A 8 -5.19 5.97 -15.08
C GLU A 8 -6.60 5.86 -14.48
N GLU A 9 -6.72 5.60 -13.18
CA GLU A 9 -8.01 5.58 -12.48
C GLU A 9 -8.68 6.95 -12.49
N VAL A 10 -7.92 8.04 -12.29
CA VAL A 10 -8.46 9.40 -12.40
C VAL A 10 -8.96 9.69 -13.81
N ARG A 11 -8.24 9.25 -14.85
CA ARG A 11 -8.69 9.38 -16.25
C ARG A 11 -9.93 8.55 -16.52
N GLY A 12 -10.01 7.35 -15.97
CA GLY A 12 -11.20 6.51 -16.00
C GLY A 12 -12.40 7.25 -15.39
N LEU A 13 -12.27 7.69 -14.14
CA LEU A 13 -13.31 8.44 -13.43
C LEU A 13 -13.75 9.71 -14.16
N LEU A 14 -12.82 10.50 -14.70
CA LEU A 14 -13.15 11.71 -15.46
C LEU A 14 -13.82 11.39 -16.80
N GLY A 15 -13.39 10.33 -17.48
CA GLY A 15 -14.04 9.85 -18.71
C GLY A 15 -15.48 9.37 -18.48
N LEU A 16 -15.83 8.96 -17.26
CA LEU A 16 -17.20 8.60 -16.88
C LEU A 16 -18.11 9.82 -16.68
N VAL A 17 -17.56 10.99 -16.37
CA VAL A 17 -18.33 12.23 -16.19
C VAL A 17 -18.81 12.80 -17.53
N ASP A 18 -18.07 12.54 -18.61
CA ASP A 18 -18.43 13.00 -19.96
C ASP A 18 -19.53 12.15 -20.62
N ASP A 19 -19.86 10.98 -20.06
CA ASP A 19 -20.94 10.11 -20.53
C ASP A 19 -22.22 10.32 -19.71
N ARG A 20 -23.20 11.01 -20.30
CA ARG A 20 -24.51 11.32 -19.68
C ARG A 20 -25.36 10.09 -19.33
N SER A 21 -24.93 8.88 -19.72
CA SER A 21 -25.62 7.63 -19.40
C SER A 21 -25.17 6.96 -18.10
N ARG A 22 -24.03 7.39 -17.53
CA ARG A 22 -23.43 6.77 -16.34
C ARG A 22 -23.99 7.36 -15.04
N THR A 23 -24.09 6.52 -14.01
CA THR A 23 -24.71 6.85 -12.74
C THR A 23 -23.68 6.98 -11.62
N CYS A 24 -24.06 7.60 -10.50
CA CYS A 24 -23.26 7.61 -9.28
C CYS A 24 -22.87 6.19 -8.81
N ALA A 25 -23.70 5.18 -9.10
CA ALA A 25 -23.42 3.78 -8.77
C ALA A 25 -22.19 3.25 -9.51
N ASP A 26 -21.96 3.65 -10.76
CA ASP A 26 -20.78 3.21 -11.53
C ASP A 26 -19.49 3.80 -10.95
N VAL A 27 -19.54 5.04 -10.49
CA VAL A 27 -18.42 5.72 -9.82
C VAL A 27 -18.15 5.09 -8.45
N GLN A 28 -19.21 4.73 -7.72
CA GLN A 28 -19.09 4.05 -6.43
C GLN A 28 -18.35 2.71 -6.56
N LEU A 29 -18.67 1.90 -7.57
CA LEU A 29 -18.00 0.61 -7.78
C LEU A 29 -16.48 0.76 -7.95
N ILE A 30 -16.04 1.77 -8.72
CA ILE A 30 -14.61 2.04 -8.93
C ILE A 30 -13.94 2.52 -7.63
N ALA A 31 -14.63 3.35 -6.86
CA ALA A 31 -14.11 3.81 -5.58
C ALA A 31 -14.00 2.66 -4.55
N GLU A 32 -14.94 1.72 -4.55
CA GLU A 32 -14.93 0.54 -3.69
C GLU A 32 -13.80 -0.44 -4.06
N ASP A 33 -13.55 -0.63 -5.36
CA ASP A 33 -12.43 -1.43 -5.85
C ASP A 33 -11.09 -0.82 -5.41
N HIS A 34 -10.90 0.49 -5.65
CA HIS A 34 -9.70 1.19 -5.21
C HIS A 34 -9.52 1.17 -3.68
N LEU A 35 -10.62 1.29 -2.92
CA LEU A 35 -10.57 1.18 -1.46
C LEU A 35 -10.07 -0.21 -1.03
N THR A 36 -10.50 -1.26 -1.72
CA THR A 36 -10.04 -2.64 -1.47
C THR A 36 -8.54 -2.77 -1.69
N ASP A 37 -8.02 -2.21 -2.78
CA ASP A 37 -6.58 -2.20 -3.08
C ASP A 37 -5.77 -1.43 -2.03
N VAL A 38 -6.27 -0.27 -1.60
CA VAL A 38 -5.64 0.51 -0.53
C VAL A 38 -5.60 -0.29 0.78
N GLN A 39 -6.69 -0.97 1.13
CA GLN A 39 -6.75 -1.81 2.33
C GLN A 39 -5.76 -2.98 2.26
N ALA A 40 -5.65 -3.64 1.10
CA ALA A 40 -4.67 -4.71 0.88
C ALA A 40 -3.23 -4.19 1.06
N LYS A 41 -2.91 -3.04 0.45
CA LYS A 41 -1.59 -2.42 0.59
C LYS A 41 -1.27 -2.02 2.03
N ILE A 42 -2.25 -1.52 2.79
CA ILE A 42 -2.07 -1.23 4.22
C ILE A 42 -1.78 -2.51 4.99
N ALA A 43 -2.47 -3.61 4.71
CA ALA A 43 -2.23 -4.89 5.37
C ALA A 43 -0.81 -5.40 5.12
N ASP A 44 -0.33 -5.29 3.87
CA ASP A 44 1.04 -5.64 3.49
C ASP A 44 2.08 -4.75 4.16
N LEU A 45 1.88 -3.44 4.13
CA LEU A 45 2.79 -2.49 4.77
C LEU A 45 2.86 -2.72 6.29
N ARG A 46 1.74 -3.01 6.95
CA ARG A 46 1.73 -3.39 8.37
C ARG A 46 2.47 -4.69 8.64
N ARG A 47 2.44 -5.64 7.71
CA ARG A 47 3.22 -6.89 7.83
C ARG A 47 4.72 -6.59 7.75
N ILE A 48 5.13 -5.79 6.78
CA ILE A 48 6.51 -5.35 6.61
C ILE A 48 6.99 -4.55 7.83
N GLU A 49 6.16 -3.62 8.31
CA GLU A 49 6.41 -2.83 9.51
C GLU A 49 6.72 -3.73 10.72
N ARG A 50 5.87 -4.72 11.00
CA ARG A 50 6.10 -5.65 12.13
C ARG A 50 7.46 -6.34 12.03
N VAL A 51 7.77 -6.91 10.87
CA VAL A 51 9.05 -7.61 10.65
C VAL A 51 10.24 -6.66 10.83
N LEU A 52 10.17 -5.46 10.26
CA LEU A 52 11.21 -4.45 10.41
C LEU A 52 11.35 -3.97 11.84
N SER A 53 10.25 -3.69 12.54
CA SER A 53 10.26 -3.27 13.95
C SER A 53 10.90 -4.32 14.85
N ASP A 54 10.52 -5.60 14.69
CA ASP A 54 11.10 -6.70 15.46
C ASP A 54 12.60 -6.85 15.16
N THR A 55 12.98 -6.67 13.90
CA THR A 55 14.37 -6.78 13.45
C THR A 55 15.24 -5.65 13.99
N VAL A 56 14.74 -4.42 13.95
CA VAL A 56 15.41 -3.24 14.51
C VAL A 56 15.52 -3.36 16.04
N ALA A 57 14.48 -3.86 16.72
CA ALA A 57 14.51 -4.06 18.17
C ALA A 57 15.58 -5.06 18.64
N ARG A 58 15.98 -6.02 17.79
CA ARG A 58 17.09 -6.96 18.04
C ARG A 58 18.46 -6.39 17.66
N CYS A 59 18.51 -5.26 16.96
CA CYS A 59 19.77 -4.63 16.59
C CYS A 59 20.33 -3.88 17.81
N THR A 60 21.52 -4.28 18.27
CA THR A 60 22.18 -3.65 19.42
C THR A 60 22.86 -2.33 19.07
N GLY A 61 23.11 -2.07 17.78
CA GLY A 61 23.73 -0.83 17.29
C GLY A 61 25.24 -0.69 17.57
N ASP A 62 25.83 -1.66 18.29
CA ASP A 62 27.26 -1.71 18.59
C ASP A 62 28.03 -2.42 17.46
N ALA A 63 29.36 -2.41 17.54
CA ALA A 63 30.24 -3.24 16.71
C ALA A 63 30.06 -4.73 17.10
N ALA A 64 28.89 -5.28 16.82
CA ALA A 64 28.57 -6.68 16.99
C ALA A 64 29.00 -7.46 15.74
N PRO A 65 29.55 -8.67 15.89
CA PRO A 65 29.85 -9.56 14.76
C PRO A 65 28.57 -10.06 14.07
N GLU A 66 27.42 -9.98 14.73
CA GLU A 66 26.11 -10.43 14.26
C GLU A 66 25.18 -9.21 14.16
N CYS A 67 24.48 -9.07 13.03
CA CYS A 67 23.60 -7.93 12.76
C CYS A 67 22.22 -8.45 12.37
N ALA A 68 21.26 -8.33 13.30
CA ALA A 68 19.90 -8.82 13.13
C ALA A 68 19.21 -8.32 11.83
N VAL A 69 19.56 -7.12 11.37
CA VAL A 69 19.06 -6.56 10.09
C VAL A 69 19.61 -7.32 8.89
N ILE A 70 20.92 -7.61 8.88
CA ILE A 70 21.56 -8.35 7.79
C ILE A 70 21.09 -9.81 7.81
N ASP A 71 20.98 -10.43 8.98
CA ASP A 71 20.52 -11.81 9.12
C ASP A 71 19.09 -11.97 8.57
N ALA A 72 18.19 -11.05 8.92
CA ALA A 72 16.82 -11.05 8.39
C ALA A 72 16.73 -10.88 6.86
N LEU A 73 17.74 -10.28 6.22
CA LEU A 73 17.81 -10.15 4.76
C LEU A 73 18.40 -11.39 4.08
N LEU A 74 19.19 -12.19 4.80
CA LEU A 74 19.81 -13.42 4.29
C LEU A 74 18.89 -14.65 4.45
N ASP A 75 17.97 -14.61 5.43
CA ASP A 75 16.99 -15.67 5.70
C ASP A 75 15.70 -15.58 4.86
N ALA A 76 15.59 -14.57 3.99
CA ALA A 76 14.40 -14.26 3.19
C ALA A 76 14.40 -14.89 1.78
#